data_AF-A0A0G1PWU6-F1
#
_entry.id   AF-A0A0G1PWU6-F1
#
_cell.length_a   1.000
_cell.length_b   1.000
_cell.length_c   1.000
_cell.angle_alpha   90.00
_cell.angle_beta   90.00
_cell.angle_gamma   90.00
#
_symmetry.space_group_name_H-M   'P 1'
#
loop_
_entity.id
_entity.type
_entity.pdbx_description
1 polymer ?
#
loop_
_entity_poly.entity_id
_entity_poly.type
_entity_poly.pdbx_seq_one_letter_code
_entity_poly.pdbx_strand_id
1 'polypeptide(L)'
;RIFLSPALVEEIIFRGLFQNYLTQKFNFKHGRLLALVSASVLFGVLHSGDPRYLILAGVAGLFYGGAYIHTGKIVPAALVHTLVDLRHLYGIGVIG
;
A
#
# COMPACT_ATOMS: atom_id res chain seq x y z
N ARG A 1 -9.53 -0.34 -21.55
CA ARG A 1 -9.56 0.80 -20.61
C ARG A 1 -8.74 0.39 -19.39
N ILE A 2 -7.45 0.72 -19.38
CA ILE A 2 -6.45 0.23 -18.40
C ILE A 2 -6.19 1.27 -17.29
N PHE A 3 -6.71 2.49 -17.44
CA PHE A 3 -6.27 3.67 -16.69
C PHE A 3 -6.89 3.87 -15.29
N LEU A 4 -7.77 2.98 -14.80
CA LEU A 4 -8.36 3.09 -13.46
C LEU A 4 -8.58 1.69 -12.87
N SER A 5 -7.50 0.98 -12.52
CA SER A 5 -7.65 -0.13 -11.57
C SER A 5 -7.84 0.43 -10.16
N PRO A 6 -8.64 -0.21 -9.29
CA PRO A 6 -8.80 0.19 -7.88
C PRO A 6 -7.46 0.39 -7.17
N ALA A 7 -6.53 -0.57 -7.37
CA ALA A 7 -5.16 -0.48 -6.89
C ALA A 7 -4.44 0.82 -7.29
N LEU A 8 -4.61 1.31 -8.53
CA LEU A 8 -3.96 2.56 -8.94
C LEU A 8 -4.49 3.76 -8.14
N VAL A 9 -5.80 3.83 -7.93
CA VAL A 9 -6.44 4.92 -7.17
C VAL A 9 -6.00 4.87 -5.70
N GLU A 10 -6.01 3.69 -5.11
CA GLU A 10 -5.54 3.49 -3.74
C GLU A 10 -4.07 3.88 -3.58
N GLU A 11 -3.19 3.45 -4.49
CA GLU A 11 -1.78 3.84 -4.43
C GLU A 11 -1.56 5.35 -4.62
N ILE A 12 -2.36 6.03 -5.45
CA ILE A 12 -2.32 7.50 -5.54
C ILE A 12 -2.61 8.13 -4.16
N ILE A 13 -3.66 7.67 -3.47
CA ILE A 13 -4.07 8.22 -2.18
C ILE A 13 -3.03 7.91 -1.09
N PHE A 14 -2.69 6.64 -0.92
CA PHE A 14 -1.83 6.23 0.20
C PHE A 14 -0.36 6.59 -0.04
N ARG A 15 0.16 6.43 -1.26
CA ARG A 15 1.60 6.58 -1.54
C ARG A 15 1.91 7.95 -2.11
N GLY A 16 1.13 8.39 -3.08
CA GLY A 16 1.27 9.69 -3.73
C GLY A 16 0.94 10.87 -2.82
N LEU A 17 -0.12 10.75 -2.01
CA LEU A 17 -0.53 11.81 -1.08
C LEU A 17 -0.02 11.55 0.33
N PHE A 18 -0.50 10.50 1.02
CA PHE A 18 -0.29 10.35 2.46
C PHE A 18 1.18 10.04 2.85
N GLN A 19 1.75 8.96 2.33
CA GLN A 19 3.15 8.58 2.61
C GLN A 19 4.14 9.65 2.13
N ASN A 20 3.89 10.25 0.97
CA ASN A 20 4.71 11.33 0.43
C ASN A 20 4.66 12.58 1.32
N TYR A 21 3.47 13.01 1.74
CA TYR A 21 3.30 14.13 2.66
C TYR A 21 4.03 13.90 3.99
N LEU A 22 3.86 12.72 4.59
CA LEU A 22 4.56 12.37 5.83
C LEU A 22 6.08 12.31 5.63
N THR A 23 6.55 11.82 4.49
CA THR A 23 8.00 11.80 4.16
C THR A 23 8.56 13.22 4.10
N GLN A 24 7.83 14.17 3.51
CA GLN A 24 8.24 15.58 3.45
C GLN A 24 8.15 16.26 4.82
N LYS A 25 7.17 15.90 5.64
CA LYS A 25 6.98 16.46 6.99
C LYS A 25 8.03 15.96 7.98
N PHE A 26 8.40 14.68 7.90
CA PHE A 26 9.34 14.03 8.80
C PHE A 26 10.80 14.19 8.32
N ASN A 27 11.37 15.37 8.55
CA ASN A 27 12.74 15.68 8.17
C ASN A 27 13.78 15.21 9.22
N PHE A 28 13.81 13.91 9.49
CA PHE A 28 14.82 13.28 10.36
C PHE A 28 15.25 11.93 9.80
N LYS A 29 16.35 11.36 10.33
CA LYS A 29 17.04 10.16 9.80
C LYS A 29 16.12 8.98 9.45
N HIS A 30 15.03 8.78 10.19
CA HIS A 30 14.08 7.68 10.01
C HIS A 30 12.68 8.12 9.57
N GLY A 31 12.49 9.38 9.17
CA GLY A 31 11.19 9.94 8.83
C GLY A 31 10.50 9.23 7.68
N ARG A 32 11.28 8.80 6.67
CA ARG A 32 10.77 8.03 5.53
C ARG A 32 10.25 6.64 5.93
N LEU A 33 10.90 5.99 6.90
CA LEU A 33 10.45 4.70 7.43
C LEU A 33 9.19 4.88 8.28
N LEU A 34 9.13 5.94 9.09
CA LEU A 34 7.93 6.26 9.85
C LEU A 34 6.74 6.52 8.93
N ALA A 35 6.93 7.31 7.86
CA ALA A 35 5.91 7.56 6.85
C ALA A 35 5.40 6.27 6.19
N LEU A 36 6.31 5.34 5.84
CA LEU A 36 5.96 4.02 5.31
C LEU A 36 5.08 3.23 6.28
N VAL A 37 5.51 3.11 7.54
CA VAL A 37 4.79 2.33 8.55
C VAL A 37 3.42 2.97 8.82
N SER A 38 3.35 4.29 8.98
CA SER A 38 2.07 4.99 9.20
C SER A 38 1.10 4.81 8.03
N ALA A 39 1.56 4.93 6.79
CA ALA A 39 0.73 4.71 5.61
C ALA A 39 0.24 3.26 5.50
N SER A 40 1.10 2.29 5.85
CA SER A 40 0.77 0.86 5.82
C SER A 40 -0.21 0.46 6.92
N VAL A 41 -0.05 1.01 8.13
CA VAL A 41 -1.01 0.80 9.23
C VAL A 41 -2.37 1.40 8.87
N LEU A 42 -2.40 2.63 8.35
CA LEU A 42 -3.67 3.26 7.92
C LEU A 42 -4.34 2.46 6.82
N PHE A 43 -3.57 1.97 5.84
CA PHE A 43 -4.06 1.08 4.79
C PHE A 43 -4.71 -0.16 5.41
N GLY A 44 -4.02 -0.85 6.34
CA GLY A 44 -4.57 -2.03 7.00
C GLY A 44 -5.86 -1.77 7.79
N VAL A 45 -5.93 -0.67 8.53
CA VAL A 45 -7.12 -0.27 9.30
C VAL A 45 -8.32 0.02 8.39
N LEU A 46 -8.10 0.68 7.26
CA LEU A 46 -9.19 1.03 6.33
C LEU A 46 -9.69 -0.15 5.49
N HIS A 47 -8.91 -1.24 5.43
CA HIS A 47 -9.27 -2.47 4.72
C HIS A 47 -9.69 -3.61 5.68
N SER A 48 -9.81 -3.33 6.98
CA SER A 48 -10.20 -4.35 7.97
C SER A 48 -11.71 -4.38 8.22
N GLY A 49 -12.37 -5.46 7.78
CA GLY A 49 -13.66 -5.91 8.33
C GLY A 49 -13.50 -6.98 9.43
N ASP A 50 -12.33 -7.63 9.48
CA ASP A 50 -11.91 -8.62 10.49
C ASP A 50 -10.43 -8.35 10.85
N PRO A 51 -10.01 -8.53 12.12
CA PRO A 51 -8.63 -8.30 12.56
C PRO A 51 -7.53 -9.03 11.76
N ARG A 52 -7.85 -10.18 11.15
CA ARG A 52 -6.93 -10.92 10.28
C ARG A 52 -6.58 -10.13 9.02
N TYR A 53 -7.56 -9.44 8.43
CA TYR A 53 -7.35 -8.59 7.27
C TYR A 53 -6.59 -7.30 7.61
N LEU A 54 -6.68 -6.80 8.84
CA LEU A 54 -5.88 -5.66 9.29
C LEU A 54 -4.38 -5.95 9.14
N ILE A 55 -3.93 -7.11 9.64
CA ILE A 55 -2.52 -7.50 9.60
C ILE A 55 -2.09 -7.78 8.16
N LEU A 56 -2.89 -8.53 7.41
CA LEU A 56 -2.57 -8.87 6.01
C LEU A 56 -2.47 -7.63 5.13
N ALA A 57 -3.47 -6.76 5.18
CA ALA A 57 -3.47 -5.51 4.41
C ALA A 57 -2.35 -4.56 4.87
N GLY A 58 -2.06 -4.52 6.18
CA GLY A 58 -0.92 -3.75 6.70
C GLY A 58 0.43 -4.23 6.15
N VAL A 59 0.65 -5.54 6.15
CA VAL A 59 1.87 -6.16 5.58
C VAL A 59 1.96 -5.91 4.08
N ALA A 60 0.86 -6.12 3.34
CA ALA A 60 0.80 -5.80 1.92
C ALA A 60 1.14 -4.31 1.66
N GLY A 61 0.62 -3.42 2.52
CA GLY A 61 0.89 -2.00 2.46
C GLY A 61 2.37 -1.63 2.61
N LEU A 62 3.15 -2.39 3.39
CA LEU A 62 4.60 -2.23 3.52
C LEU A 62 5.32 -2.56 2.21
N PHE A 63 4.89 -3.60 1.49
CA PHE A 63 5.46 -3.94 0.18
C PHE A 63 5.16 -2.86 -0.85
N TYR A 64 3.93 -2.34 -0.89
CA TYR A 64 3.54 -1.30 -1.86
C TYR A 64 4.29 0.00 -1.60
N GLY A 65 4.31 0.43 -0.33
CA GLY A 65 5.05 1.62 0.09
C GLY A 65 6.56 1.46 -0.05
N GLY A 66 7.10 0.25 0.11
CA GLY A 66 8.50 -0.08 -0.15
C GLY A 66 8.86 0.04 -1.64
N ALA A 67 8.01 -0.48 -2.52
CA ALA A 67 8.15 -0.30 -3.97
C ALA A 67 8.10 1.18 -4.37
N TYR A 68 7.21 1.96 -3.75
CA TYR A 68 7.17 3.40 -3.94
C TYR A 68 8.45 4.10 -3.45
N ILE A 69 9.01 3.71 -2.30
CA ILE A 69 10.27 4.27 -1.80
C ILE A 69 11.43 3.96 -2.76
N HIS A 70 11.50 2.72 -3.24
CA HIS A 70 12.59 2.28 -4.10
C HIS A 70 12.55 2.95 -5.49
N THR A 71 11.35 3.15 -6.05
CA THR A 71 11.19 3.61 -7.43
C THR A 71 10.82 5.09 -7.57
N GLY A 72 10.25 5.70 -6.53
CA GLY A 72 9.65 7.03 -6.57
C GLY A 72 8.40 7.13 -7.44
N LYS A 73 7.81 6.01 -7.87
CA LYS A 73 6.73 5.97 -8.86
C LYS A 73 5.52 5.22 -8.32
N ILE A 74 4.32 5.69 -8.67
CA ILE A 74 3.04 5.06 -8.28
C ILE A 74 2.77 3.79 -9.10
N VAL A 75 3.14 3.77 -10.39
CA VAL A 75 2.85 2.64 -11.28
C VAL A 75 3.46 1.32 -10.78
N PRO A 76 4.74 1.24 -10.37
CA PRO A 76 5.30 0.02 -9.78
C PRO A 76 4.59 -0.42 -8.49
N ALA A 77 4.20 0.52 -7.63
CA ALA A 77 3.44 0.20 -6.41
C ALA A 77 2.08 -0.42 -6.77
N ALA A 78 1.37 0.18 -7.73
CA ALA A 78 0.08 -0.32 -8.20
C ALA A 78 0.19 -1.70 -8.89
N LEU A 79 1.30 -1.98 -9.57
CA LEU A 79 1.58 -3.30 -10.13
C LEU A 79 1.77 -4.35 -9.03
N VAL A 80 2.58 -4.06 -8.00
CA VAL A 80 2.77 -4.96 -6.85
C VAL A 80 1.44 -5.19 -6.12
N HIS A 81 0.64 -4.14 -5.94
CA HIS A 81 -0.70 -4.23 -5.36
C HIS A 81 -1.60 -5.15 -6.17
N THR A 82 -1.72 -4.88 -7.48
CA THR A 82 -2.54 -5.70 -8.37
C THR A 82 -2.10 -7.16 -8.36
N LEU A 83 -0.79 -7.46 -8.30
CA LEU A 83 -0.31 -8.85 -8.22
C LEU A 83 -0.72 -9.59 -6.94
N VAL A 84 -0.81 -8.87 -5.82
CA VAL A 84 -1.33 -9.42 -4.57
C VAL A 84 -2.84 -9.66 -4.67
N ASP A 85 -3.58 -8.72 -5.26
CA ASP A 85 -5.04 -8.85 -5.48
C ASP A 85 -5.38 -9.98 -6.46
N LEU A 86 -4.55 -10.18 -7.50
CA LEU A 86 -4.74 -11.25 -8.47
C LEU A 86 -4.61 -12.64 -7.83
N ARG A 87 -3.81 -12.80 -6.75
CA ARG A 87 -3.80 -14.07 -6.00
C ARG A 87 -5.14 -14.33 -5.30
N HIS A 88 -5.85 -13.28 -4.91
CA HIS A 88 -7.20 -13.38 -4.37
C HIS A 88 -8.23 -13.72 -5.47
N LEU A 89 -8.11 -13.11 -6.66
CA LEU A 89 -9.08 -13.24 -7.75
C LEU A 89 -9.01 -14.58 -8.54
N TYR A 90 -7.84 -15.24 -8.62
CA TYR A 90 -7.68 -16.54 -9.29
C TYR A 90 -7.95 -17.76 -8.39
N GLY A 91 -8.55 -17.58 -7.21
CA GLY A 91 -8.96 -18.71 -6.38
C GLY A 91 -7.82 -19.44 -5.66
N ILE A 92 -6.68 -18.78 -5.42
CA ILE A 92 -5.76 -19.21 -4.36
C ILE A 92 -6.30 -18.62 -3.04
N GLY A 93 -7.51 -19.04 -2.70
CA GLY A 93 -8.22 -18.65 -1.49
C GLY A 93 -7.57 -19.32 -0.28
N VAL A 94 -6.61 -18.63 0.32
CA VAL A 94 -6.45 -18.63 1.77
C VAL A 94 -7.06 -17.28 2.12
N ILE A 95 -8.37 -17.13 2.35
CA ILE A 95 -9.18 -17.62 3.47
C ILE A 95 -10.63 -17.26 3.10
N GLY A 96 -11.61 -18.14 3.39
CA GLY A 96 -13.02 -17.77 3.44
C GLY A 96 -13.38 -17.01 4.71
#